data_AF-A0A378K9S7-F1
#
_entry.id   AF-A0A378K9S7-F1
#
_cell.length_a   1.000
_cell.length_b   1.000
_cell.length_c   1.000
_cell.angle_alpha   90.00
_cell.angle_beta   90.00
_cell.angle_gamma   90.00
#
_symmetry.space_group_name_H-M   'P 1'
#
loop_
_entity.id
_entity.type
_entity.pdbx_description
1 polymer ?
#
loop_
_entity_poly.entity_id
_entity_poly.type
_entity_poly.pdbx_seq_one_letter_code
_entity_poly.pdbx_strand_id
1 'polypeptide(L)'
;MYTDGTLQGINSNWYQAGFDNALEIQIKDKKIKILNEVYFIATKLEAFTDRAYKNNDYWDCKDLEDIINVINGRPELLVEIMNSPKDVVQFISGYFKKLIEDPKWLEAIKAIARLERSRNIILSAIEKISAL
;
A
#
# COMPACT_ATOMS: atom_id res chain seq x y z
N MET A 1 3.75 16.64 -18.90
CA MET A 1 3.58 16.16 -17.51
C MET A 1 3.60 14.64 -17.62
N TYR A 2 4.54 13.96 -16.95
CA TYR A 2 4.87 12.55 -17.20
C TYR A 2 3.87 11.58 -16.55
N THR A 3 2.58 11.71 -16.88
CA THR A 3 1.50 10.94 -16.25
C THR A 3 0.73 10.04 -17.22
N ASP A 4 1.13 10.01 -18.50
CA ASP A 4 0.48 9.22 -19.55
C ASP A 4 0.87 7.73 -19.56
N GLY A 5 1.51 7.23 -18.50
CA GLY A 5 1.88 5.81 -18.38
C GLY A 5 2.91 5.33 -19.40
N THR A 6 3.44 6.21 -20.26
CA THR A 6 4.47 5.85 -21.27
C THR A 6 5.91 6.00 -20.76
N LEU A 7 6.09 6.11 -19.44
CA LEU A 7 7.37 5.77 -18.82
C LEU A 7 7.56 4.25 -18.94
N GLN A 8 8.25 3.87 -20.01
CA GLN A 8 8.75 2.53 -20.35
C GLN A 8 8.62 1.51 -19.19
N GLY A 9 7.49 0.79 -19.16
CA GLY A 9 7.34 -0.40 -18.32
C GLY A 9 6.67 -0.24 -16.96
N ILE A 10 6.08 0.92 -16.62
CA ILE A 10 5.33 1.07 -15.36
C ILE A 10 3.83 1.36 -15.62
N ASN A 11 3.03 0.29 -15.68
CA ASN A 11 1.57 0.36 -15.72
C ASN A 11 1.01 0.39 -14.29
N SER A 12 0.95 1.57 -13.67
CA SER A 12 0.16 1.73 -12.45
C SER A 12 -1.10 2.53 -12.70
N ASN A 13 -2.26 1.97 -12.36
CA ASN A 13 -3.55 2.67 -12.48
C ASN A 13 -3.64 3.88 -11.52
N TRP A 14 -2.75 3.95 -10.54
CA TRP A 14 -2.82 4.91 -9.44
C TRP A 14 -1.90 6.12 -9.61
N TYR A 15 -1.04 6.18 -10.63
CA TYR A 15 -0.12 7.32 -10.76
C TYR A 15 -0.83 8.63 -10.99
N GLN A 16 -1.75 8.71 -11.95
CA GLN A 16 -2.45 9.96 -12.25
C GLN A 16 -3.25 10.44 -11.02
N ALA A 17 -4.07 9.56 -10.46
CA ALA A 17 -4.83 9.87 -9.24
C ALA A 17 -3.92 10.24 -8.06
N GLY A 18 -2.78 9.56 -7.92
CA GLY A 18 -1.76 9.86 -6.92
C GLY A 18 -1.10 11.23 -7.10
N PHE A 19 -0.81 11.63 -8.33
CA PHE A 19 -0.30 12.97 -8.65
C PHE A 19 -1.34 14.07 -8.37
N ASP A 20 -2.60 13.82 -8.71
CA ASP A 20 -3.70 14.77 -8.51
C ASP A 20 -3.99 14.99 -7.03
N ASN A 21 -3.78 13.96 -6.20
CA ASN A 21 -3.98 13.99 -4.75
C ASN A 21 -2.67 14.09 -3.95
N ALA A 22 -1.56 14.44 -4.60
CA ALA A 22 -0.27 14.55 -3.94
C ALA A 22 -0.29 15.66 -2.88
N LEU A 23 0.25 15.36 -1.70
CA LEU A 23 0.35 16.31 -0.60
C LEU A 23 1.54 17.24 -0.85
N GLU A 24 1.34 18.55 -0.70
CA GLU A 24 2.44 19.51 -0.72
C GLU A 24 3.02 19.64 0.69
N ILE A 25 4.32 19.38 0.83
CA ILE A 25 5.05 19.57 2.08
C ILE A 25 6.18 20.59 1.89
N GLN A 26 6.46 21.35 2.94
CA GLN A 26 7.58 22.29 2.97
C GLN A 26 8.79 21.63 3.62
N ILE A 27 9.90 21.56 2.89
CA ILE A 27 11.20 21.16 3.43
C ILE A 27 12.15 22.35 3.28
N LYS A 28 12.50 22.97 4.40
CA LYS A 28 13.29 24.22 4.46
C LYS A 28 12.65 25.31 3.61
N ASP A 29 13.30 25.73 2.53
CA ASP A 29 12.89 26.76 1.57
C ASP A 29 12.18 26.18 0.33
N LYS A 30 11.95 24.86 0.27
CA LYS A 30 11.37 24.19 -0.90
C LYS A 30 10.01 23.56 -0.59
N LYS A 31 9.09 23.73 -1.53
CA LYS A 31 7.85 22.97 -1.61
C LYS A 31 8.08 21.72 -2.46
N ILE A 32 7.74 20.56 -1.93
CA ILE A 32 7.75 19.31 -2.69
C ILE A 32 6.38 18.64 -2.59
N LYS A 33 6.05 17.88 -3.63
CA LYS A 33 4.86 17.02 -3.62
C LYS A 33 5.27 15.61 -3.24
N ILE A 34 4.58 15.04 -2.27
CA ILE A 34 4.69 13.64 -1.90
C ILE A 34 3.40 12.92 -2.26
N LEU A 35 3.52 11.65 -2.64
CA LEU A 35 2.36 10.80 -2.83
C LEU A 35 1.66 10.64 -1.49
N ASN A 36 0.33 10.79 -1.46
CA ASN A 36 -0.42 10.51 -0.25
C ASN A 36 -0.34 9.01 0.09
N GLU A 37 -0.64 8.67 1.34
CA GLU A 37 -0.40 7.35 1.89
C GLU A 37 -1.36 6.31 1.28
N VAL A 38 -2.57 6.70 0.91
CA VAL A 38 -3.55 5.81 0.26
C VAL A 38 -3.08 5.37 -1.12
N TYR A 39 -2.67 6.32 -1.97
CA TYR A 39 -2.16 6.00 -3.30
C TYR A 39 -0.76 5.38 -3.24
N PHE A 40 0.05 5.69 -2.22
CA PHE A 40 1.28 4.96 -1.95
C PHE A 40 1.00 3.47 -1.70
N ILE A 41 0.06 3.14 -0.82
CA ILE A 41 -0.35 1.74 -0.57
C ILE A 41 -0.89 1.11 -1.86
N ALA A 42 -1.76 1.80 -2.59
CA ALA A 42 -2.34 1.26 -3.83
C ALA A 42 -1.28 0.93 -4.89
N THR A 43 -0.35 1.86 -5.15
CA THR A 43 0.77 1.63 -6.09
C THR A 43 1.68 0.49 -5.65
N LYS A 44 1.93 0.35 -4.33
CA LYS A 44 2.74 -0.73 -3.77
C LYS A 44 2.06 -2.09 -3.88
N LEU A 45 0.76 -2.17 -3.62
CA LEU A 45 -0.02 -3.40 -3.77
C LEU A 45 -0.05 -3.86 -5.23
N GLU A 46 -0.21 -2.94 -6.17
CA GLU A 46 -0.18 -3.25 -7.60
C GLU A 46 1.20 -3.79 -8.02
N ALA A 47 2.28 -3.13 -7.59
CA ALA A 47 3.63 -3.58 -7.88
C ALA A 47 3.96 -4.94 -7.23
N PHE A 48 3.45 -5.18 -6.02
CA PHE A 48 3.51 -6.47 -5.35
C PHE A 48 2.76 -7.56 -6.14
N THR A 49 1.61 -7.24 -6.73
CA THR A 49 0.82 -8.16 -7.56
C THR A 49 1.59 -8.59 -8.80
N ASP A 50 2.19 -7.62 -9.48
CA ASP A 50 2.87 -7.85 -10.75
C ASP A 50 4.19 -8.58 -10.60
N ARG A 51 4.88 -8.41 -9.46
CA ARG A 51 6.16 -9.07 -9.18
C ARG A 51 6.03 -10.40 -8.44
N ALA A 52 5.33 -10.40 -7.31
CA ALA A 52 5.39 -11.45 -6.31
C ALA A 52 4.19 -12.40 -6.36
N TYR A 53 2.96 -11.88 -6.51
CA TYR A 53 1.77 -12.73 -6.50
C TYR A 53 1.75 -13.72 -7.69
N LYS A 54 2.16 -13.26 -8.88
CA LYS A 54 2.26 -14.11 -10.09
C LYS A 54 3.35 -15.18 -10.01
N ASN A 55 4.46 -14.89 -9.33
CA ASN A 55 5.61 -15.80 -9.20
C ASN A 55 5.62 -16.58 -7.87
N ASN A 56 4.61 -16.36 -7.01
CA ASN A 56 4.47 -16.94 -5.68
C ASN A 56 5.68 -16.66 -4.75
N ASP A 57 6.40 -15.56 -4.99
CA ASP A 57 7.61 -15.16 -4.29
C ASP A 57 7.34 -13.95 -3.40
N TYR A 58 6.80 -14.23 -2.22
CA TYR A 58 6.55 -13.25 -1.16
C TYR A 58 7.84 -12.70 -0.54
N TRP A 59 8.99 -13.34 -0.79
CA TRP A 59 10.21 -13.17 0.03
C TRP A 59 11.17 -12.10 -0.50
N ASP A 60 11.05 -11.68 -1.76
CA ASP A 60 11.86 -10.58 -2.35
C ASP A 60 11.10 -9.24 -2.43
N CYS A 61 9.98 -9.10 -1.71
CA CYS A 61 9.07 -7.98 -1.90
C CYS A 61 9.26 -6.85 -0.88
N LYS A 62 10.21 -5.95 -1.20
CA LYS A 62 10.33 -4.63 -0.56
C LYS A 62 9.00 -3.86 -0.52
N ASP A 63 8.12 -4.09 -1.49
CA ASP A 63 6.81 -3.44 -1.50
C ASP A 63 5.92 -3.89 -0.34
N LEU A 64 5.96 -5.18 0.02
CA LEU A 64 5.21 -5.67 1.18
C LEU A 64 5.77 -5.07 2.47
N GLU A 65 7.09 -5.03 2.62
CA GLU A 65 7.73 -4.36 3.76
C GLU A 65 7.33 -2.88 3.87
N ASP A 66 7.32 -2.14 2.75
CA ASP A 66 6.87 -0.75 2.70
C ASP A 66 5.40 -0.60 3.15
N ILE A 67 4.51 -1.46 2.64
CA ILE A 67 3.09 -1.49 3.02
C ILE A 67 2.93 -1.71 4.51
N ILE A 68 3.62 -2.72 5.06
CA ILE A 68 3.54 -3.08 6.47
C ILE A 68 4.10 -1.96 7.36
N ASN A 69 5.19 -1.31 6.96
CA ASN A 69 5.77 -0.20 7.70
C ASN A 69 4.83 1.00 7.76
N VAL A 70 4.15 1.34 6.66
CA VAL A 70 3.16 2.42 6.64
C VAL A 70 1.97 2.08 7.53
N ILE A 71 1.42 0.87 7.44
CA ILE A 71 0.28 0.44 8.28
C ILE A 71 0.64 0.47 9.77
N ASN A 72 1.83 -0.02 10.13
CA ASN A 72 2.28 -0.04 11.52
C ASN A 72 2.57 1.37 12.07
N GLY A 73 3.06 2.28 11.22
CA GLY A 73 3.43 3.64 11.60
C GLY A 73 2.30 4.66 11.53
N ARG A 74 1.16 4.33 10.91
CA ARG A 74 0.08 5.30 10.63
C ARG A 74 -1.29 4.77 11.06
N PRO A 75 -1.67 4.97 12.34
CA PRO A 75 -2.97 4.51 12.84
C PRO A 75 -4.16 5.17 12.14
N GLU A 76 -3.98 6.35 11.54
CA GLU A 76 -5.02 7.08 10.80
C GLU A 76 -5.34 6.47 9.43
N LEU A 77 -4.49 5.57 8.92
CA LEU A 77 -4.58 5.06 7.55
C LEU A 77 -5.94 4.42 7.23
N LEU A 78 -6.55 3.72 8.20
CA LEU A 78 -7.89 3.14 8.01
C LEU A 78 -8.92 4.22 7.66
N VAL A 79 -8.92 5.33 8.40
CA VAL A 79 -9.86 6.43 8.19
C VAL A 79 -9.55 7.17 6.88
N GLU A 80 -8.28 7.32 6.54
CA GLU A 80 -7.86 7.92 5.27
C GLU A 80 -8.30 7.09 4.07
N ILE A 81 -8.16 5.76 4.14
CA ILE A 81 -8.68 4.85 3.12
C ILE A 81 -10.20 4.97 3.06
N MET A 82 -10.92 4.88 4.19
CA MET A 82 -12.39 4.98 4.21
C MET A 82 -12.94 6.26 3.56
N ASN A 83 -12.21 7.37 3.69
CA ASN A 83 -12.61 8.68 3.14
C ASN A 83 -12.07 8.95 1.72
N SER A 84 -11.38 7.98 1.11
CA SER A 84 -10.82 8.11 -0.23
C SER A 84 -11.84 7.76 -1.32
N PRO A 85 -11.55 8.09 -2.60
CA PRO A 85 -12.38 7.69 -3.72
C PRO A 85 -12.69 6.18 -3.74
N LYS A 86 -13.94 5.84 -4.09
CA LYS A 86 -14.47 4.49 -3.94
C LYS A 86 -13.65 3.41 -4.66
N ASP A 87 -13.09 3.74 -5.82
CA ASP A 87 -12.25 2.84 -6.62
C ASP A 87 -10.97 2.43 -5.89
N VAL A 88 -10.24 3.37 -5.29
CA VAL A 88 -9.02 3.05 -4.53
C VAL A 88 -9.34 2.30 -3.24
N VAL A 89 -10.46 2.61 -2.58
CA VAL A 89 -10.92 1.84 -1.40
C VAL A 89 -11.16 0.38 -1.77
N GLN A 90 -11.97 0.15 -2.82
CA GLN A 90 -12.32 -1.21 -3.27
C GLN A 90 -11.11 -2.00 -3.76
N PHE A 91 -10.15 -1.32 -4.40
CA PHE A 91 -8.90 -1.95 -4.80
C PHE A 91 -8.09 -2.42 -3.59
N ILE A 92 -7.84 -1.52 -2.62
CA ILE A 92 -7.04 -1.83 -1.44
C ILE A 92 -7.73 -2.91 -0.59
N SER A 93 -9.02 -2.77 -0.29
CA SER A 93 -9.76 -3.72 0.56
C SER A 93 -9.85 -5.09 -0.11
N GLY A 94 -10.18 -5.13 -1.40
CA GLY A 94 -10.24 -6.35 -2.19
C GLY A 94 -8.89 -7.05 -2.29
N TYR A 95 -7.79 -6.31 -2.33
CA TYR A 95 -6.45 -6.89 -2.34
C TYR A 95 -6.08 -7.50 -0.99
N PHE A 96 -6.27 -6.77 0.10
CA PHE A 96 -5.99 -7.29 1.44
C PHE A 96 -6.84 -8.51 1.77
N LYS A 97 -8.09 -8.56 1.32
CA LYS A 97 -8.94 -9.75 1.47
C LYS A 97 -8.29 -11.00 0.85
N LYS A 98 -7.78 -10.89 -0.38
CA LYS A 98 -7.08 -11.99 -1.05
C LYS A 98 -5.79 -12.38 -0.33
N LEU A 99 -5.05 -11.41 0.20
CA LEU A 99 -3.83 -11.67 0.96
C LEU A 99 -4.12 -12.44 2.25
N ILE A 100 -5.13 -12.05 3.02
CA ILE A 100 -5.50 -12.72 4.29
C ILE A 100 -5.89 -14.19 4.05
N GLU A 101 -6.47 -14.50 2.89
CA GLU A 101 -6.82 -15.87 2.48
C GLU A 101 -5.60 -16.71 2.05
N ASP A 102 -4.44 -16.11 1.77
CA ASP A 102 -3.24 -16.83 1.37
C ASP A 102 -2.48 -17.36 2.61
N PRO A 103 -2.25 -18.68 2.74
CA PRO A 103 -1.51 -19.26 3.87
C PRO A 103 -0.10 -18.66 4.07
N LYS A 104 0.54 -18.16 3.01
CA LYS A 104 1.88 -17.55 3.09
C LYS A 104 1.87 -16.16 3.73
N TRP A 105 0.72 -15.51 3.77
CA TRP A 105 0.57 -14.17 4.34
C TRP A 105 1.06 -14.07 5.77
N LEU A 106 0.59 -14.98 6.62
CA LEU A 106 0.93 -14.96 8.05
C LEU A 106 2.44 -15.15 8.27
N GLU A 107 3.08 -16.01 7.46
CA GLU A 107 4.52 -16.24 7.53
C GLU A 107 5.32 -15.02 7.07
N ALA A 108 4.89 -14.35 5.99
CA ALA A 108 5.51 -13.10 5.54
C ALA A 108 5.40 -11.99 6.59
N ILE A 109 4.22 -11.82 7.21
CA ILE A 109 4.02 -10.85 8.29
C ILE A 109 4.92 -11.14 9.49
N LYS A 110 5.07 -12.41 9.89
CA LYS A 110 5.96 -12.77 11.01
C LYS A 110 7.42 -12.46 10.71
N ALA A 111 7.85 -12.62 9.46
CA ALA A 111 9.21 -12.34 9.04
C ALA A 111 9.53 -10.83 9.04
N ILE A 112 8.60 -10.00 8.57
CA ILE A 112 8.74 -8.54 8.51
C ILE A 112 8.52 -7.92 9.89
N ALA A 113 7.36 -8.17 10.50
CA ALA A 113 6.98 -7.65 11.81
C ALA A 113 7.41 -8.61 12.93
N ARG A 114 8.69 -8.52 13.30
CA ARG A 114 9.32 -9.42 14.29
C ARG A 114 8.72 -9.28 15.69
N LEU A 115 8.36 -8.06 16.09
CA LEU A 115 7.74 -7.78 17.38
C LEU A 115 6.25 -8.16 17.38
N GLU A 116 5.82 -8.94 18.37
CA GLU A 116 4.43 -9.40 18.48
C GLU A 116 3.43 -8.24 18.56
N ARG A 117 3.76 -7.18 19.30
CA ARG A 117 2.91 -5.99 19.40
C ARG A 117 2.65 -5.35 18.04
N SER A 118 3.68 -5.14 17.25
CA SER A 118 3.55 -4.56 15.90
C SER A 118 2.74 -5.48 15.00
N ARG A 119 3.02 -6.78 15.02
CA ARG A 119 2.27 -7.77 14.26
C ARG A 119 0.77 -7.76 14.57
N ASN A 120 0.39 -7.65 15.85
CA ASN A 120 -1.03 -7.57 16.24
C ASN A 120 -1.71 -6.29 15.74
N ILE A 121 -0.99 -5.15 15.76
CA ILE A 121 -1.51 -3.88 15.22
C ILE A 121 -1.73 -4.01 13.71
N ILE A 122 -0.73 -4.53 12.99
CA ILE A 122 -0.78 -4.70 11.53
C ILE A 122 -1.92 -5.63 11.13
N LEU A 123 -2.04 -6.80 11.75
CA LEU A 123 -3.09 -7.77 11.44
C LEU A 123 -4.47 -7.17 11.70
N SER A 124 -4.68 -6.51 12.85
CA SER A 124 -5.96 -5.87 13.16
C SER A 124 -6.31 -4.73 12.20
N ALA A 125 -5.34 -3.93 11.77
CA ALA A 125 -5.56 -2.87 10.79
C ALA A 125 -5.96 -3.45 9.43
N ILE A 126 -5.25 -4.47 8.96
CA ILE A 126 -5.49 -5.11 7.66
C ILE A 126 -6.83 -5.84 7.63
N GLU A 127 -7.22 -6.51 8.71
CA GLU A 127 -8.56 -7.10 8.85
C GLU A 127 -9.66 -6.04 8.68
N LYS A 128 -9.53 -4.88 9.35
CA LYS A 128 -10.49 -3.78 9.22
C LYS A 128 -10.52 -3.20 7.81
N ILE A 129 -9.35 -2.99 7.20
CA ILE A 129 -9.26 -2.47 5.82
C ILE A 129 -9.89 -3.46 4.83
N SER A 130 -9.69 -4.77 5.03
CA SER A 130 -10.27 -5.80 4.15
C SER A 130 -11.80 -5.91 4.22
N ALA A 131 -12.40 -5.33 5.27
CA ALA A 131 -13.84 -5.33 5.50
C ALA A 131 -14.54 -4.07 4.96
N LEU A 132 -13.79 -3.13 4.36
CA LEU A 132 -14.33 -1.95 3.66
C LEU A 132 -14.87 -2.30 2.27
#